data_AF-A0A1A1ZJB1-F1
#
_entry.id   AF-A0A1A1ZJB1-F1
#
_cell.length_a   1.000
_cell.length_b   1.000
_cell.length_c   1.000
_cell.angle_alpha   90.00
_cell.angle_beta   90.00
_cell.angle_gamma   90.00
#
_symmetry.space_group_name_H-M   'P 1'
#
loop_
_entity.id
_entity.type
_entity.pdbx_description
1 polymer ?
#
loop_
_entity_poly.entity_id
_entity_poly.type
_entity_poly.pdbx_seq_one_letter_code
_entity_poly.pdbx_strand_id
1 'polypeptide(L)'
;MIVEHSSVESHLYRALHPDHAGWTRTNMLLAAIADALAWLQWAKTKDGRKNRNRPDPIERPGVEPKRKAVHPGAKGVVRSKIRQILGHTSAADKAKRLADLFSGKE
;
A
#
# COMPACT_ATOMS: atom_id res chain seq x y z
N MET A 1 5.48 -30.90 13.04
CA MET A 1 5.87 -31.71 11.85
C MET A 1 7.41 -31.68 11.73
N ILE A 2 8.11 -32.74 11.29
CA ILE A 2 9.61 -32.80 11.29
C ILE A 2 10.24 -31.60 10.56
N VAL A 3 9.56 -31.06 9.54
CA VAL A 3 9.99 -29.91 8.73
C VAL A 3 10.12 -28.61 9.55
N GLU A 4 9.25 -28.39 10.54
CA GLU A 4 9.25 -27.18 11.37
C GLU A 4 10.48 -27.07 12.28
N HIS A 5 11.11 -28.20 12.60
CA HIS A 5 12.32 -28.27 13.41
C HIS A 5 13.59 -28.40 12.56
N SER A 6 13.46 -28.52 11.24
CA SER A 6 14.60 -28.56 10.33
C SER A 6 15.18 -27.16 10.13
N SER A 7 16.51 -27.05 10.02
CA SER A 7 17.17 -25.77 9.72
C SER A 7 16.68 -25.20 8.39
N VAL A 8 16.56 -23.87 8.29
CA VAL A 8 16.24 -23.13 7.06
C VAL A 8 17.24 -23.42 5.92
N GLU A 9 18.45 -23.85 6.27
CA GLU A 9 19.48 -24.24 5.31
C GLU A 9 19.40 -25.70 4.86
N SER A 10 18.57 -26.52 5.51
CA SER A 10 18.46 -27.94 5.19
C SER A 10 17.88 -28.17 3.80
N HIS A 11 18.34 -29.22 3.13
CA HIS A 11 17.85 -29.60 1.80
C HIS A 11 16.35 -29.92 1.79
N LEU A 12 15.83 -30.50 2.87
CA LEU A 12 14.42 -30.81 3.03
C LEU A 12 13.58 -29.52 3.13
N TYR A 13 13.99 -28.57 3.97
CA TYR A 13 13.32 -27.28 4.09
C TYR A 13 13.32 -26.53 2.76
N ARG A 14 14.46 -26.54 2.04
CA ARG A 14 14.58 -25.91 0.72
C ARG A 14 13.64 -26.52 -0.32
N ALA A 15 13.47 -27.84 -0.32
CA ALA A 15 12.58 -28.52 -1.26
C ALA A 15 11.10 -28.19 -1.01
N LEU A 16 10.70 -28.02 0.25
CA LEU A 16 9.31 -27.74 0.64
C LEU A 16 8.94 -26.26 0.66
N HIS A 17 9.91 -25.39 0.94
CA HIS A 17 9.74 -23.94 1.05
C HIS A 17 10.79 -23.18 0.22
N PRO A 18 10.76 -23.31 -1.12
CA PRO A 18 11.77 -22.70 -1.99
C PRO A 18 11.87 -21.17 -1.82
N ASP A 19 10.74 -20.49 -1.58
CA ASP A 19 10.69 -19.03 -1.44
C ASP A 19 11.31 -18.52 -0.12
N HIS A 20 11.34 -19.37 0.90
CA HIS A 20 11.91 -19.05 2.22
C HIS A 20 13.33 -19.59 2.40
N ALA A 21 13.76 -20.49 1.52
CA ALA A 21 15.05 -21.16 1.63
C ALA A 21 16.21 -20.16 1.48
N GLY A 22 17.17 -20.25 2.41
CA GLY A 22 18.33 -19.35 2.40
C GLY A 22 18.09 -17.96 3.01
N TRP A 23 16.87 -17.62 3.42
CA TRP A 23 16.62 -16.41 4.21
C TRP A 23 16.95 -16.62 5.69
N THR A 24 18.22 -16.88 5.96
CA THR A 24 18.74 -16.92 7.33
C THR A 24 18.70 -15.55 7.98
N ARG A 25 18.80 -15.50 9.31
CA ARG A 25 18.85 -14.22 10.05
C ARG A 25 19.94 -13.29 9.52
N THR A 26 21.10 -13.84 9.17
CA THR A 26 22.21 -13.11 8.57
C THR A 26 21.81 -12.51 7.23
N ASN A 27 21.20 -13.29 6.34
CA ASN A 27 20.79 -12.80 5.02
C ASN A 27 19.69 -11.74 5.12
N MET A 28 18.76 -11.89 6.08
CA MET A 28 17.76 -10.87 6.38
C MET A 28 18.39 -9.54 6.83
N LEU A 29 19.42 -9.60 7.67
CA LEU A 29 20.14 -8.41 8.14
C LEU A 29 20.99 -7.78 7.02
N LEU A 30 21.64 -8.58 6.19
CA LEU A 30 22.40 -8.09 5.04
C LEU A 30 21.48 -7.39 4.03
N ALA A 31 20.31 -7.96 3.73
CA ALA A 31 19.31 -7.32 2.89
C ALA A 31 18.83 -5.98 3.50
N ALA A 32 18.61 -5.93 4.82
CA ALA A 32 18.24 -4.68 5.49
C ALA A 32 19.31 -3.58 5.38
N ILE A 33 20.60 -3.96 5.44
CA ILE A 33 21.72 -3.02 5.21
C ILE A 33 21.71 -2.52 3.76
N ALA A 34 21.56 -3.43 2.79
CA ALA A 34 21.51 -3.07 1.37
C ALA A 34 20.35 -2.10 1.07
N ASP A 35 19.16 -2.35 1.63
CA ASP A 35 18.00 -1.46 1.51
C ASP A 35 18.28 -0.07 2.08
N ALA A 36 18.92 0.01 3.25
CA ALA A 36 19.27 1.27 3.90
C ALA A 36 20.28 2.07 3.06
N LEU A 37 21.26 1.39 2.44
CA LEU A 37 22.25 2.02 1.56
C LEU A 37 21.61 2.54 0.27
N ALA A 38 20.76 1.74 -0.38
CA ALA A 38 20.02 2.16 -1.57
C ALA A 38 19.15 3.38 -1.26
N TRP A 39 18.47 3.37 -0.11
CA TRP A 39 17.68 4.51 0.35
C TRP A 39 18.54 5.75 0.61
N LEU A 40 19.70 5.61 1.26
CA LEU A 40 20.61 6.72 1.55
C LEU A 40 21.17 7.34 0.25
N GLN A 41 21.55 6.49 -0.71
CA GLN A 41 21.99 6.94 -2.03
C GLN A 41 20.89 7.72 -2.72
N TRP A 42 19.67 7.17 -2.76
CA TRP A 42 18.51 7.84 -3.33
C TRP A 42 18.20 9.17 -2.65
N ALA A 43 18.26 9.25 -1.31
CA ALA A 43 17.95 10.45 -0.53
C ALA A 43 18.86 11.63 -0.89
N LYS A 44 20.08 11.36 -1.36
CA LYS A 44 21.04 12.37 -1.81
C LYS A 44 20.78 12.90 -3.23
N THR A 45 19.89 12.27 -4.00
CA THR A 45 19.60 12.65 -5.40
C THR A 45 18.57 13.78 -5.49
N LYS A 46 18.42 14.37 -6.69
CA LYS A 46 17.33 15.32 -6.99
C LYS A 46 15.94 14.66 -6.86
N ASP A 47 15.85 13.37 -7.17
CA ASP A 47 14.61 12.59 -7.03
C ASP A 47 14.26 12.37 -5.56
N GLY A 48 15.26 12.12 -4.70
CA GLY A 48 15.10 12.10 -3.25
C GLY A 48 14.52 13.40 -2.70
N ARG A 49 15.05 14.56 -3.14
CA ARG A 49 14.52 15.89 -2.75
C ARG A 49 13.07 16.11 -3.18
N LYS A 50 12.64 15.50 -4.29
CA LYS A 50 11.28 15.60 -4.82
C LYS A 50 10.38 14.43 -4.40
N ASN A 51 10.88 13.51 -3.57
CA ASN A 51 10.23 12.27 -3.16
C ASN A 51 9.68 11.46 -4.35
N ARG A 52 10.48 11.28 -5.40
CA ARG A 52 10.14 10.50 -6.60
C ARG A 52 11.02 9.27 -6.70
N ASN A 53 10.51 8.21 -7.34
CA ASN A 53 11.29 7.00 -7.69
C ASN A 53 12.08 6.42 -6.51
N ARG A 54 11.46 6.36 -5.31
CA ARG A 54 12.10 5.75 -4.15
C ARG A 54 12.38 4.26 -4.46
N PRO A 55 13.58 3.74 -4.15
CA PRO A 55 13.88 2.33 -4.36
C PRO A 55 12.98 1.45 -3.49
N ASP A 56 12.54 0.34 -4.08
CA ASP A 56 11.81 -0.70 -3.39
C ASP A 56 12.79 -1.60 -2.61
N PRO A 57 12.39 -2.13 -1.42
CA PRO A 57 13.21 -3.07 -0.67
C PRO A 57 13.46 -4.36 -1.44
N ILE A 58 14.57 -5.05 -1.14
CA ILE A 58 14.84 -6.41 -1.63
C ILE A 58 13.73 -7.34 -1.15
N GLU A 59 13.10 -8.06 -2.10
CA GLU A 59 12.04 -9.03 -1.83
C GLU A 59 12.54 -10.13 -0.88
N ARG A 60 11.87 -10.29 0.25
CA ARG A 60 12.22 -11.30 1.26
C ARG A 60 11.03 -11.64 2.16
N PRO A 61 11.04 -12.80 2.84
CA PRO A 61 9.97 -13.21 3.73
C PRO A 61 9.60 -12.12 4.76
N GLY A 62 8.31 -11.77 4.79
CA GLY A 62 7.77 -10.77 5.72
C GLY A 62 7.99 -9.31 5.32
N VAL A 63 8.58 -9.04 4.14
CA VAL A 63 8.76 -7.68 3.62
C VAL A 63 8.03 -7.55 2.29
N GLU A 64 6.90 -6.84 2.31
CA GLU A 64 6.17 -6.50 1.08
C GLU A 64 6.68 -5.16 0.50
N PRO A 65 6.83 -5.05 -0.84
CA PRO A 65 7.09 -3.77 -1.48
C PRO A 65 5.91 -2.82 -1.27
N LYS A 66 6.19 -1.51 -1.30
CA LYS A 66 5.11 -0.52 -1.20
C LYS A 66 4.20 -0.63 -2.42
N ARG A 67 2.94 -0.97 -2.20
CA ARG A 67 1.92 -0.96 -3.25
C ARG A 67 1.82 0.46 -3.81
N LYS A 68 2.10 0.60 -5.12
CA LYS A 68 1.85 1.85 -5.83
C LYS A 68 0.36 2.14 -5.75
N ALA A 69 -0.02 3.34 -5.29
CA ALA A 69 -1.40 3.77 -5.35
C ALA A 69 -1.83 3.75 -6.82
N VAL A 70 -2.68 2.78 -7.18
CA VAL A 70 -3.29 2.73 -8.50
C VAL A 70 -4.30 3.86 -8.51
N HIS A 71 -3.94 4.98 -9.15
CA HIS A 71 -4.95 5.95 -9.50
C HIS A 71 -5.93 5.25 -10.45
N PRO A 72 -7.23 5.16 -10.10
CA PRO A 72 -8.21 4.60 -11.01
C PRO A 72 -8.08 5.36 -12.33
N GLY A 73 -7.96 4.66 -13.46
CA GLY A 73 -7.90 5.27 -14.79
C GLY A 73 -9.18 6.03 -15.18
N ALA A 74 -10.13 6.16 -14.24
CA ALA A 74 -11.31 6.98 -14.38
C ALA A 74 -10.89 8.45 -14.50
N LYS A 75 -11.30 9.08 -15.60
CA LYS A 75 -11.19 10.54 -15.77
C LYS A 75 -11.93 11.19 -14.61
N GLY A 76 -11.24 12.09 -13.89
CA GLY A 76 -11.83 12.81 -12.77
C GLY A 76 -13.10 13.51 -13.21
N VAL A 77 -14.24 13.10 -12.64
CA VAL A 77 -15.52 13.73 -12.91
C VAL A 77 -15.58 15.05 -12.12
N VAL A 78 -16.19 16.09 -12.69
CA VAL A 78 -16.35 17.38 -12.01
C VAL A 78 -17.08 17.18 -10.68
N ARG A 79 -16.57 17.79 -9.61
CA ARG A 79 -17.11 17.67 -8.23
C ARG A 79 -18.61 17.94 -8.14
N SER A 80 -19.16 18.82 -8.98
CA SER A 80 -20.60 19.11 -9.05
C SER A 80 -21.42 17.89 -9.46
N LYS A 81 -20.96 17.16 -10.49
CA LYS A 81 -21.62 15.95 -10.98
C LYS A 81 -21.45 14.79 -10.00
N ILE A 82 -20.30 14.68 -9.34
CA ILE A 82 -20.10 13.74 -8.23
C ILE A 82 -21.09 14.01 -7.09
N ARG A 83 -21.28 15.28 -6.71
CA ARG A 83 -22.23 15.69 -5.67
C ARG A 83 -23.68 15.39 -6.07
N GLN A 84 -24.03 15.57 -7.34
CA GLN A 84 -25.34 15.24 -7.89
C GLN A 84 -25.60 13.72 -7.88
N ILE A 85 -24.61 12.91 -8.26
CA ILE A 85 -24.71 11.43 -8.29
C ILE A 85 -24.76 10.85 -6.87
N LEU A 86 -23.94 11.36 -5.94
CA LEU A 86 -23.86 10.90 -4.55
C LEU A 86 -25.02 11.39 -3.68
N GLY A 87 -25.99 12.13 -4.24
CA GLY A 87 -27.20 12.54 -3.52
C GLY A 87 -26.96 13.48 -2.34
N HIS A 88 -25.76 14.07 -2.20
CA HIS A 88 -25.50 15.11 -1.21
C HIS A 88 -26.15 16.41 -1.67
N THR A 89 -27.45 16.52 -1.39
CA THR A 89 -28.25 17.73 -1.54
C THR A 89 -27.57 18.91 -0.85
N SER A 90 -27.62 20.08 -1.50
CA SER A 90 -27.11 21.34 -0.96
C SER A 90 -27.72 21.63 0.42
N ALA A 91 -27.03 22.40 1.26
CA ALA A 91 -27.55 22.80 2.57
C ALA A 91 -28.93 23.49 2.48
N ALA A 92 -29.19 24.22 1.39
CA ALA A 92 -30.48 24.82 1.10
C ALA A 92 -31.57 23.77 0.82
N ASP A 93 -31.24 22.70 0.12
CA ASP A 93 -32.17 21.60 -0.18
C ASP A 93 -32.45 20.75 1.07
N LYS A 94 -31.46 20.62 1.97
CA LYS A 94 -31.63 19.96 3.26
C LYS A 94 -32.60 20.74 4.16
N ALA A 95 -32.49 22.06 4.21
CA ALA A 95 -33.38 22.91 4.99
C ALA A 95 -34.83 22.84 4.46
N LYS A 96 -35.03 22.88 3.13
CA LYS A 96 -36.34 22.69 2.51
C LYS A 96 -36.94 21.32 2.82
N ARG A 97 -36.19 20.23 2.65
CA ARG A 97 -36.66 18.88 3.00
C ARG A 97 -37.04 18.73 4.46
N LEU A 98 -36.28 19.33 5.38
CA LEU A 98 -36.64 19.34 6.80
C LEU A 98 -37.94 20.12 7.03
N ALA A 99 -38.10 21.29 6.42
CA ALA A 99 -39.34 22.06 6.49
C ALA A 99 -40.54 21.29 5.91
N ASP A 100 -40.37 20.61 4.78
CA ASP A 100 -41.40 19.78 4.16
C ASP A 100 -41.77 18.57 5.05
N LEU A 101 -40.78 17.87 5.62
CA LEU A 101 -40.98 16.78 6.58
C LEU A 101 -41.72 17.21 7.85
N PHE A 102 -41.40 18.39 8.39
CA PHE A 102 -42.04 18.91 9.60
C PHE A 102 -43.34 19.68 9.32
N SER A 103 -43.68 19.96 8.06
CA SER A 103 -44.94 20.61 7.69
C SER A 103 -46.06 19.64 7.31
N GLY A 104 -45.77 18.33 7.25
CA GLY A 104 -46.80 17.28 7.13
C GLY A 104 -47.59 17.29 5.82
N LYS A 105 -47.06 17.89 4.75
CA LYS A 105 -47.61 17.74 3.40
C LYS A 105 -46.93 16.57 2.70
N GLU A 106 -47.63 15.43 2.67
CA GLU A 106 -47.43 14.41 1.63
C GLU A 106 -48.04 14.87 0.30
#